data_AF-A0A6J4K2C6-F1
#
_entry.id   AF-A0A6J4K2C6-F1
#
_cell.length_a   1.000
_cell.length_b   1.000
_cell.length_c   1.000
_cell.angle_alpha   90.00
_cell.angle_beta   90.00
_cell.angle_gamma   90.00
#
_symmetry.space_group_name_H-M   'P 1'
#
loop_
_entity.id
_entity.type
_entity.pdbx_description
1 polymer ?
#
loop_
_entity_poly.entity_id
_entity_poly.type
_entity_poly.pdbx_seq_one_letter_code
_entity_poly.pdbx_strand_id
1 'polypeptide(L)'
;MRLQPLPRRPRSALLVTALVGLLALAPAAAFAETPSPSPSPAGTPTTGPAAGPAVGPTPADPAPSATSSPAPDPTPADPTATSPAPPAPASSAPTTPAPTTPAPVTPAPAPTVAERAAAQRAAAGAPTVTLRVSPSGSPVAGRFFQDVGRYAFAGTTTRLAAATRITVYRRSASGTTWTQVAAATLVKGSFSARLPVTSKGRFVFVATTGGAPGSGDEVASPAVEVRVADSTTSLAKPAARVDSLKKPALTGTVVPGRAGVEVHLDVQVGSRWRHVATAKTDAAGRFRVAFGHGVGSLARYTLRATHRVPNRDRWEFSGSRAVQRVAVLNAVVTRTTAAEVAKTWRKGCPVGRSALRTITMNYYGRDKKMHRGVLIIRTDLVPEMQRAFGDGLDARFPIAKMKNPNVYGGNDPRQMAANNTSGFNCRKVVGNPYAQSPHSYGTAIDITPVQNPYRDSRGTWWPSNGKSYIDRTPLRFGMLGTGSRVTKQLRSDGFFWGGLWNPGRDYQHFEYRR
;
A
#
# COMPACT_ATOMS: atom_id res chain seq x y z
N MET A 1 -59.05 -28.15 49.26
CA MET A 1 -57.61 -28.46 49.44
C MET A 1 -56.84 -27.81 48.30
N ARG A 2 -56.19 -26.67 48.56
CA ARG A 2 -54.72 -26.41 48.50
C ARG A 2 -54.20 -26.24 47.05
N LEU A 3 -53.55 -25.15 46.62
CA LEU A 3 -52.72 -24.16 47.33
C LEU A 3 -52.69 -22.79 46.60
N GLN A 4 -52.47 -21.75 47.42
CA GLN A 4 -52.31 -20.33 47.12
C GLN A 4 -51.03 -19.98 46.33
N PRO A 5 -50.96 -18.77 45.72
CA PRO A 5 -49.79 -18.29 44.98
C PRO A 5 -48.66 -17.75 45.89
N LEU A 6 -47.41 -17.89 45.43
CA LEU A 6 -46.20 -17.40 46.09
C LEU A 6 -45.96 -15.89 45.87
N PRO A 7 -45.32 -15.18 46.82
CA PRO A 7 -45.16 -13.73 46.81
C PRO A 7 -43.84 -13.22 46.19
N ARG A 8 -43.87 -11.92 45.87
CA ARG A 8 -42.83 -11.08 45.26
C ARG A 8 -41.51 -11.04 46.06
N ARG A 9 -40.38 -10.99 45.35
CA ARG A 9 -39.07 -10.59 45.89
C ARG A 9 -38.88 -9.06 45.84
N PRO A 10 -38.30 -8.42 46.86
CA PRO A 10 -37.94 -7.01 46.82
C PRO A 10 -36.61 -6.79 46.07
N ARG A 11 -36.53 -5.69 45.32
CA ARG A 11 -35.28 -5.16 44.75
C ARG A 11 -34.68 -4.18 45.75
N SER A 12 -33.50 -4.52 46.27
CA SER A 12 -32.69 -3.63 47.09
C SER A 12 -32.20 -2.44 46.26
N ALA A 13 -32.43 -1.25 46.78
CA ALA A 13 -31.87 0.00 46.30
C ALA A 13 -30.42 0.13 46.79
N LEU A 14 -29.53 0.58 45.91
CA LEU A 14 -28.24 1.14 46.28
C LEU A 14 -28.09 2.46 45.50
N LEU A 15 -28.19 3.55 46.26
CA LEU A 15 -27.87 4.91 45.84
C LEU A 15 -26.40 4.96 45.40
N VAL A 16 -26.14 5.52 44.22
CA VAL A 16 -24.87 6.20 43.93
C VAL A 16 -25.20 7.60 43.46
N THR A 17 -24.83 8.55 44.31
CA THR A 17 -24.86 9.99 44.14
C THR A 17 -23.90 10.38 43.01
N ALA A 18 -24.39 11.06 41.97
CA ALA A 18 -23.56 11.69 40.95
C ALA A 18 -23.80 13.20 40.96
N LEU A 19 -22.71 13.91 41.26
CA LEU A 19 -22.55 15.34 41.39
C LEU A 19 -22.91 16.07 40.08
N VAL A 20 -23.78 17.07 40.14
CA VAL A 20 -24.09 17.99 39.04
C VAL A 20 -22.97 19.03 38.95
N GLY A 21 -22.08 18.87 37.96
CA GLY A 21 -21.12 19.88 37.54
C GLY A 21 -21.69 20.69 36.37
N LEU A 22 -22.17 21.90 36.66
CA LEU A 22 -22.63 22.88 35.68
C LEU A 22 -21.39 23.47 34.98
N LEU A 23 -21.13 23.09 33.73
CA LEU A 23 -20.14 23.78 32.88
C LEU A 23 -20.86 24.45 31.71
N ALA A 24 -21.00 25.76 31.80
CA ALA A 24 -21.45 26.61 30.72
C ALA A 24 -20.38 26.64 29.61
N LEU A 25 -20.67 26.07 28.44
CA LEU A 25 -19.91 26.34 27.22
C LEU A 25 -20.63 27.42 26.40
N ALA A 26 -19.96 28.55 26.27
CA ALA A 26 -20.29 29.60 25.31
C ALA A 26 -20.14 29.08 23.86
N PRO A 27 -20.96 29.56 22.90
CA PRO A 27 -20.80 29.21 21.50
C PRO A 27 -19.61 29.98 20.90
N ALA A 28 -18.61 29.23 20.44
CA ALA A 28 -17.50 29.78 19.67
C ALA A 28 -17.98 30.17 18.25
N ALA A 29 -17.88 31.48 17.99
CA ALA A 29 -17.73 32.21 16.74
C ALA A 29 -18.00 31.48 15.40
N ALA A 30 -18.94 32.07 14.66
CA ALA A 30 -19.11 31.94 13.22
C ALA A 30 -17.79 32.22 12.47
N PHE A 31 -17.43 31.32 11.55
CA PHE A 31 -16.36 31.58 10.59
C PHE A 31 -16.85 32.57 9.54
N ALA A 32 -16.15 33.70 9.49
CA ALA A 32 -16.31 34.79 8.54
C ALA A 32 -16.09 34.36 7.08
N GLU A 33 -16.83 35.01 6.20
CA GLU A 33 -16.64 35.05 4.75
C GLU A 33 -15.20 35.42 4.37
N THR A 34 -14.58 34.59 3.54
CA THR A 34 -13.40 34.99 2.76
C THR A 34 -13.84 35.90 1.60
N PRO A 35 -13.26 37.10 1.44
CA PRO A 35 -13.61 38.00 0.34
C PRO A 35 -13.05 37.52 -1.01
N SER A 36 -13.85 37.74 -2.05
CA SER A 36 -13.49 37.56 -3.46
C SER A 36 -12.33 38.48 -3.87
N PRO A 37 -11.36 38.02 -4.69
CA PRO A 37 -10.41 38.93 -5.33
C PRO A 37 -11.08 39.68 -6.49
N SER A 38 -10.97 41.01 -6.47
CA SER A 38 -11.30 41.92 -7.57
C SER A 38 -10.45 41.64 -8.83
N PRO A 39 -10.97 41.94 -10.03
CA PRO A 39 -10.26 41.72 -11.29
C PRO A 39 -9.21 42.81 -11.55
N SER A 40 -8.02 42.41 -12.02
CA SER A 40 -7.04 43.33 -12.61
C SER A 40 -7.49 43.79 -14.00
N PRO A 41 -7.15 45.03 -14.40
CA PRO A 41 -7.73 45.70 -15.56
C PRO A 41 -7.13 45.25 -16.91
N ALA A 42 -7.93 45.49 -17.94
CA ALA A 42 -7.67 45.24 -19.35
C ALA A 42 -6.54 46.10 -19.92
N GLY A 43 -5.66 45.49 -20.72
CA GLY A 43 -4.79 46.19 -21.67
C GLY A 43 -5.40 46.12 -23.07
N THR A 44 -5.65 47.28 -23.66
CA THR A 44 -6.08 47.49 -25.06
C THR A 44 -4.90 47.33 -26.04
N PRO A 45 -5.16 47.20 -27.36
CA PRO A 45 -4.27 46.54 -28.32
C PRO A 45 -3.37 47.51 -29.10
N THR A 46 -2.30 46.98 -29.68
CA THR A 46 -1.52 47.67 -30.72
C THR A 46 -1.61 46.91 -32.04
N THR A 47 -1.95 47.66 -33.08
CA THR A 47 -2.13 47.33 -34.50
C THR A 47 -0.81 47.01 -35.23
N GLY A 48 -0.90 46.20 -36.31
CA GLY A 48 0.23 45.68 -37.14
C GLY A 48 0.96 46.70 -38.04
N PRO A 49 1.66 46.28 -39.13
CA PRO A 49 1.02 45.57 -40.25
C PRO A 49 1.84 44.49 -41.02
N ALA A 50 1.06 43.70 -41.79
CA ALA A 50 1.25 42.98 -43.06
C ALA A 50 2.64 42.75 -43.74
N ALA A 51 2.87 41.52 -44.22
CA ALA A 51 2.97 41.16 -45.67
C ALA A 51 3.29 39.64 -45.84
N GLY A 52 2.57 38.95 -46.75
CA GLY A 52 2.84 37.56 -47.21
C GLY A 52 3.86 37.50 -48.37
N PRO A 53 3.90 36.45 -49.23
CA PRO A 53 3.04 35.28 -49.33
C PRO A 53 3.77 33.91 -49.42
N ALA A 54 2.98 32.85 -49.55
CA ALA A 54 3.36 31.45 -49.67
C ALA A 54 3.59 31.00 -51.14
N VAL A 55 4.53 30.06 -51.33
CA VAL A 55 4.67 29.10 -52.46
C VAL A 55 5.31 27.86 -51.82
N GLY A 56 4.68 26.69 -51.70
CA GLY A 56 4.43 25.68 -52.73
C GLY A 56 5.11 24.34 -52.28
N PRO A 57 4.57 23.14 -52.57
CA PRO A 57 4.85 21.92 -51.79
C PRO A 57 5.63 20.79 -52.51
N THR A 58 6.42 20.01 -51.73
CA THR A 58 6.91 18.59 -51.92
C THR A 58 7.64 18.21 -53.23
N PRO A 59 8.24 16.99 -53.40
CA PRO A 59 8.81 15.97 -52.50
C PRO A 59 10.26 15.54 -52.88
N ALA A 60 10.97 14.75 -52.05
CA ALA A 60 11.89 13.68 -52.51
C ALA A 60 12.62 12.97 -51.34
N ASP A 61 12.33 11.68 -51.17
CA ASP A 61 13.28 10.63 -50.78
C ASP A 61 14.22 10.34 -51.98
N PRO A 62 15.45 9.82 -51.78
CA PRO A 62 15.63 8.36 -51.78
C PRO A 62 16.75 7.81 -50.87
N ALA A 63 16.52 6.58 -50.40
CA ALA A 63 17.55 5.61 -49.97
C ALA A 63 18.18 4.92 -51.21
N PRO A 64 18.95 3.80 -51.13
CA PRO A 64 19.76 3.21 -50.06
C PRO A 64 21.21 2.91 -50.54
N SER A 65 22.09 2.38 -49.67
CA SER A 65 23.22 1.55 -50.11
C SER A 65 23.54 0.46 -49.08
N ALA A 66 23.61 -0.77 -49.59
CA ALA A 66 23.94 -2.01 -48.91
C ALA A 66 24.96 -2.79 -49.76
N THR A 67 25.83 -3.56 -49.10
CA THR A 67 26.51 -4.76 -49.61
C THR A 67 27.01 -5.56 -48.39
N SER A 68 26.35 -6.63 -47.89
CA SER A 68 26.37 -8.07 -48.27
C SER A 68 27.79 -8.67 -48.41
N SER A 69 28.21 -9.85 -47.92
CA SER A 69 27.78 -11.02 -47.07
C SER A 69 28.99 -12.02 -47.11
N PRO A 70 28.98 -13.31 -46.65
CA PRO A 70 28.19 -14.06 -45.66
C PRO A 70 29.05 -14.95 -44.69
N ALA A 71 28.39 -15.63 -43.74
CA ALA A 71 28.90 -16.74 -42.90
C ALA A 71 28.96 -18.09 -43.65
N PRO A 72 29.49 -19.20 -43.09
CA PRO A 72 28.73 -20.03 -42.13
C PRO A 72 29.54 -20.77 -41.01
N ASP A 73 28.81 -21.26 -40.00
CA ASP A 73 29.11 -22.31 -38.99
C ASP A 73 29.49 -23.69 -39.63
N PRO A 74 29.98 -24.77 -38.93
CA PRO A 74 29.70 -25.20 -37.53
C PRO A 74 30.84 -25.90 -36.70
N THR A 75 30.58 -26.04 -35.37
CA THR A 75 30.84 -27.11 -34.32
C THR A 75 31.83 -28.30 -34.56
N PRO A 76 32.17 -29.14 -33.53
CA PRO A 76 33.05 -29.01 -32.33
C PRO A 76 34.22 -30.04 -32.28
N ALA A 77 35.27 -29.82 -31.45
CA ALA A 77 36.09 -30.89 -30.82
C ALA A 77 37.07 -30.37 -29.74
N ASP A 78 36.96 -30.91 -28.52
CA ASP A 78 38.06 -31.16 -27.56
C ASP A 78 38.81 -32.46 -28.04
N PRO A 79 40.05 -32.85 -27.61
CA PRO A 79 40.73 -32.52 -26.34
C PRO A 79 42.27 -32.34 -26.39
N THR A 80 42.86 -32.14 -25.19
CA THR A 80 44.25 -32.39 -24.75
C THR A 80 45.39 -31.51 -25.29
N ALA A 81 46.06 -30.76 -24.40
CA ALA A 81 47.43 -31.05 -23.98
C ALA A 81 48.03 -29.94 -23.08
N THR A 82 48.46 -30.40 -21.91
CA THR A 82 49.48 -29.93 -20.98
C THR A 82 50.55 -28.98 -21.53
N SER A 83 50.82 -27.89 -20.82
CA SER A 83 52.01 -27.05 -21.00
C SER A 83 53.11 -27.47 -19.99
N PRO A 84 54.35 -27.79 -20.41
CA PRO A 84 55.44 -28.16 -19.50
C PRO A 84 56.42 -27.00 -19.21
N ALA A 85 57.16 -27.21 -18.11
CA ALA A 85 58.17 -26.36 -17.51
C ALA A 85 59.46 -26.17 -18.35
N PRO A 86 60.30 -25.16 -18.04
CA PRO A 86 61.70 -25.13 -18.46
C PRO A 86 62.62 -25.95 -17.52
N PRO A 87 63.76 -26.46 -18.02
CA PRO A 87 64.56 -27.49 -17.36
C PRO A 87 65.59 -26.96 -16.35
N ALA A 88 65.94 -27.82 -15.41
CA ALA A 88 67.08 -27.69 -14.52
C ALA A 88 68.40 -28.08 -15.22
N PRO A 89 69.52 -27.38 -14.97
CA PRO A 89 70.86 -27.90 -15.24
C PRO A 89 71.40 -28.72 -14.07
N ALA A 90 72.27 -29.67 -14.44
CA ALA A 90 72.79 -30.79 -13.68
C ALA A 90 73.51 -30.44 -12.36
N SER A 91 73.30 -31.30 -11.37
CA SER A 91 74.05 -31.33 -10.12
C SER A 91 75.43 -31.94 -10.34
N SER A 92 76.46 -31.16 -10.03
CA SER A 92 77.83 -31.63 -9.88
C SER A 92 77.94 -32.56 -8.66
N ALA A 93 78.68 -33.66 -8.82
CA ALA A 93 79.05 -34.57 -7.74
C ALA A 93 79.83 -33.88 -6.63
N PRO A 94 79.59 -34.20 -5.35
CA PRO A 94 80.58 -34.02 -4.29
C PRO A 94 81.39 -35.30 -4.09
N THR A 95 82.68 -35.08 -3.98
CA THR A 95 83.77 -36.01 -3.67
C THR A 95 83.56 -36.75 -2.34
N THR A 96 83.88 -38.04 -2.37
CA THR A 96 84.06 -38.94 -1.22
C THR A 96 85.18 -38.44 -0.29
N PRO A 97 84.94 -38.20 1.02
CA PRO A 97 86.00 -38.16 2.02
C PRO A 97 86.32 -39.58 2.50
N ALA A 98 87.61 -39.83 2.75
CA ALA A 98 88.18 -41.08 3.25
C ALA A 98 87.53 -41.61 4.55
N PRO A 99 87.61 -42.92 4.84
CA PRO A 99 86.99 -43.50 6.02
C PRO A 99 87.79 -43.16 7.29
N THR A 100 87.16 -42.45 8.21
CA THR A 100 87.65 -42.32 9.59
C THR A 100 87.03 -43.42 10.44
N THR A 101 87.89 -44.22 11.07
CA THR A 101 87.55 -45.29 12.02
C THR A 101 86.58 -44.81 13.11
N PRO A 102 85.44 -45.49 13.36
CA PRO A 102 84.58 -45.13 14.48
C PRO A 102 85.19 -45.59 15.80
N ALA A 103 85.28 -44.67 16.76
CA ALA A 103 85.53 -44.98 18.16
C ALA A 103 84.37 -45.84 18.72
N PRO A 104 84.62 -46.70 19.72
CA PRO A 104 83.58 -47.54 20.31
C PRO A 104 82.52 -46.67 20.99
N VAL A 105 81.31 -46.67 20.43
CA VAL A 105 80.14 -46.00 21.00
C VAL A 105 79.52 -46.95 22.02
N THR A 106 79.63 -46.61 23.30
CA THR A 106 78.87 -47.24 24.39
C THR A 106 77.37 -47.18 24.06
N PRO A 107 76.60 -48.28 24.14
CA PRO A 107 75.18 -48.25 23.85
C PRO A 107 74.46 -47.31 24.83
N ALA A 108 73.72 -46.33 24.27
CA ALA A 108 72.88 -45.46 25.06
C ALA A 108 71.85 -46.29 25.85
N PRO A 109 71.59 -45.96 27.12
CA PRO A 109 70.62 -46.70 27.93
C PRO A 109 69.23 -46.66 27.28
N ALA A 110 68.51 -47.79 27.33
CA ALA A 110 67.15 -47.88 26.78
C ALA A 110 66.25 -46.82 27.44
N PRO A 111 65.37 -46.14 26.67
CA PRO A 111 64.54 -45.07 27.21
C PRO A 111 63.66 -45.64 28.33
N THR A 112 63.67 -44.91 29.45
CA THR A 112 62.90 -45.22 30.65
C THR A 112 61.41 -45.31 30.33
N VAL A 113 60.63 -45.96 31.19
CA VAL A 113 59.15 -46.01 31.05
C VAL A 113 58.55 -44.60 30.97
N ALA A 114 59.16 -43.63 31.66
CA ALA A 114 58.78 -42.22 31.60
C ALA A 114 59.07 -41.58 30.24
N GLU A 115 60.23 -41.85 29.63
CA GLU A 115 60.59 -41.36 28.29
C GLU A 115 59.77 -42.01 27.18
N ARG A 116 59.44 -43.31 27.31
CA ARG A 116 58.53 -43.98 26.38
C ARG A 116 57.09 -43.47 26.51
N ALA A 117 56.63 -43.20 27.74
CA ALA A 117 55.33 -42.59 27.99
C ALA A 117 55.27 -41.13 27.50
N ALA A 118 56.36 -40.37 27.65
CA ALA A 118 56.49 -39.02 27.12
C ALA A 118 56.53 -39.01 25.59
N ALA A 119 57.27 -39.94 24.98
CA ALA A 119 57.31 -40.13 23.54
C ALA A 119 55.97 -40.63 22.98
N GLN A 120 55.24 -41.49 23.69
CA GLN A 120 53.87 -41.90 23.33
C GLN A 120 52.86 -40.76 23.45
N ARG A 121 52.98 -39.88 24.46
CA ARG A 121 52.16 -38.66 24.58
C ARG A 121 52.51 -37.65 23.47
N ALA A 122 53.78 -37.49 23.14
CA ALA A 122 54.24 -36.63 22.05
C ALA A 122 53.83 -37.18 20.67
N ALA A 123 53.90 -38.49 20.47
CA ALA A 123 53.47 -39.16 19.24
C ALA A 123 51.95 -39.21 19.09
N ALA A 124 51.20 -39.20 20.20
CA ALA A 124 49.75 -39.05 20.15
C ALA A 124 49.39 -37.68 19.54
N GLY A 125 50.02 -36.57 19.97
CA GLY A 125 49.76 -35.17 19.57
C GLY A 125 48.94 -34.36 20.60
N ALA A 126 48.55 -33.12 20.29
CA ALA A 126 47.69 -32.30 21.15
C ALA A 126 46.18 -32.58 20.94
N PRO A 127 45.32 -32.44 21.98
CA PRO A 127 43.86 -32.46 21.80
C PRO A 127 43.42 -31.33 20.86
N THR A 128 42.38 -31.58 20.06
CA THR A 128 41.90 -30.61 19.07
C THR A 128 40.39 -30.44 19.14
N VAL A 129 39.91 -29.24 18.81
CA VAL A 129 38.49 -28.89 18.67
C VAL A 129 38.28 -28.26 17.29
N THR A 130 37.27 -28.72 16.55
CA THR A 130 36.84 -28.08 15.31
C THR A 130 35.54 -27.31 15.52
N LEU A 131 35.29 -26.29 14.71
CA LEU A 131 34.04 -25.54 14.73
C LEU A 131 33.58 -25.25 13.30
N ARG A 132 32.33 -25.56 13.02
CA ARG A 132 31.57 -25.12 11.85
C ARG A 132 30.38 -24.31 12.32
N VAL A 133 30.16 -23.17 11.66
CA VAL A 133 28.98 -22.32 11.88
C VAL A 133 28.19 -22.26 10.59
N SER A 134 26.93 -22.70 10.63
CA SER A 134 26.07 -22.73 9.43
C SER A 134 24.68 -22.17 9.72
N PRO A 135 24.01 -21.54 8.73
CA PRO A 135 22.68 -21.01 8.92
C PRO A 135 21.66 -22.16 8.93
N SER A 136 20.78 -22.16 9.93
CA SER A 136 19.64 -23.07 10.04
C SER A 136 18.34 -22.29 10.05
N GLY A 137 17.37 -22.67 9.22
CA GLY A 137 16.09 -21.94 9.10
C GLY A 137 16.23 -20.54 8.48
N SER A 138 17.30 -20.31 7.73
CA SER A 138 17.46 -19.08 6.95
C SER A 138 16.65 -19.17 5.65
N PRO A 139 15.97 -18.09 5.20
CA PRO A 139 15.23 -18.08 3.94
C PRO A 139 16.11 -18.14 2.69
N VAL A 140 17.41 -17.81 2.81
CA VAL A 140 18.36 -17.91 1.70
C VAL A 140 19.48 -18.85 2.11
N ALA A 141 19.69 -19.88 1.28
CA ALA A 141 20.70 -20.90 1.51
C ALA A 141 22.08 -20.27 1.74
N GLY A 142 22.80 -20.77 2.75
CA GLY A 142 24.16 -20.33 3.06
C GLY A 142 24.31 -18.91 3.64
N ARG A 143 23.22 -18.17 3.86
CA ARG A 143 23.27 -16.78 4.35
C ARG A 143 22.60 -16.60 5.70
N PHE A 144 23.07 -15.63 6.48
CA PHE A 144 22.45 -15.23 7.75
C PHE A 144 21.76 -13.89 7.61
N PHE A 145 20.61 -13.75 8.27
CA PHE A 145 19.87 -12.49 8.35
C PHE A 145 19.51 -12.19 9.80
N GLN A 146 19.57 -10.92 10.16
CA GLN A 146 19.13 -10.45 11.46
C GLN A 146 17.70 -10.88 11.72
N ASP A 147 17.44 -11.34 12.94
CA ASP A 147 16.14 -11.78 13.46
C ASP A 147 15.47 -12.97 12.77
N VAL A 148 16.18 -13.66 11.88
CA VAL A 148 15.66 -14.84 11.17
C VAL A 148 16.65 -16.00 11.25
N GLY A 149 16.14 -17.20 11.51
CA GLY A 149 16.95 -18.41 11.58
C GLY A 149 17.89 -18.45 12.78
N ARG A 150 18.85 -19.38 12.75
CA ARG A 150 19.76 -19.67 13.86
C ARG A 150 21.17 -19.93 13.33
N TYR A 151 22.17 -19.59 14.14
CA TYR A 151 23.50 -20.20 14.04
C TYR A 151 23.39 -21.65 14.48
N ALA A 152 23.74 -22.58 13.61
CA ALA A 152 23.95 -23.98 13.94
C ALA A 152 25.46 -24.22 14.08
N PHE A 153 25.90 -24.41 15.32
CA PHE A 153 27.26 -24.75 15.68
C PHE A 153 27.39 -26.27 15.68
N ALA A 154 28.41 -26.79 15.01
CA ALA A 154 28.77 -28.20 15.04
C ALA A 154 30.28 -28.35 14.99
N GLY A 155 30.80 -29.40 15.61
CA GLY A 155 32.22 -29.68 15.59
C GLY A 155 32.54 -31.06 16.15
N THR A 156 33.77 -31.47 15.89
CA THR A 156 34.37 -32.72 16.37
C THR A 156 35.58 -32.40 17.23
N THR A 157 35.93 -33.33 18.11
CA THR A 157 37.07 -33.20 18.99
C THR A 157 37.91 -34.46 18.95
N THR A 158 39.23 -34.33 19.07
CA THR A 158 40.09 -35.49 19.33
C THR A 158 40.62 -35.44 20.74
N ARG A 159 40.64 -36.60 21.41
CA ARG A 159 41.34 -36.81 22.69
C ARG A 159 40.84 -35.89 23.82
N LEU A 160 39.54 -35.62 23.81
CA LEU A 160 38.81 -35.07 24.94
C LEU A 160 37.95 -36.15 25.57
N ALA A 161 37.74 -36.07 26.88
CA ALA A 161 36.90 -37.00 27.61
C ALA A 161 35.45 -36.95 27.11
N ALA A 162 34.75 -38.08 27.19
CA ALA A 162 33.31 -38.08 26.97
C ALA A 162 32.63 -37.10 27.95
N ALA A 163 31.53 -36.49 27.51
CA ALA A 163 30.80 -35.49 28.28
C ALA A 163 31.58 -34.21 28.66
N THR A 164 32.76 -33.95 28.09
CA THR A 164 33.41 -32.64 28.21
C THR A 164 32.47 -31.54 27.72
N ARG A 165 32.38 -30.45 28.49
CA ARG A 165 31.59 -29.27 28.13
C ARG A 165 32.34 -28.45 27.09
N ILE A 166 31.72 -28.21 25.94
CA ILE A 166 32.20 -27.31 24.91
C ILE A 166 31.42 -26.01 24.99
N THR A 167 32.11 -24.89 25.09
CA THR A 167 31.51 -23.56 25.15
C THR A 167 31.81 -22.80 23.87
N VAL A 168 30.80 -22.20 23.25
CA VAL A 168 30.95 -21.35 22.07
C VAL A 168 30.96 -19.89 22.51
N TYR A 169 32.03 -19.20 22.18
CA TYR A 169 32.20 -17.77 22.41
C TYR A 169 31.99 -17.00 21.11
N ARG A 170 31.45 -15.80 21.24
CA ARG A 170 31.27 -14.83 20.16
C ARG A 170 32.06 -13.57 20.49
N ARG A 171 32.79 -13.07 19.51
CA ARG A 171 33.41 -11.75 19.49
C ARG A 171 32.78 -10.92 18.38
N SER A 172 32.48 -9.65 18.65
CA SER A 172 32.09 -8.72 17.59
C SER A 172 33.32 -8.32 16.77
N ALA A 173 33.14 -7.95 15.51
CA ALA A 173 34.24 -7.52 14.66
C ALA A 173 35.07 -6.33 15.17
N SER A 174 34.51 -5.50 16.06
CA SER A 174 35.13 -4.28 16.58
C SER A 174 35.59 -4.40 18.04
N GLY A 175 35.40 -5.57 18.67
CA GLY A 175 35.70 -5.77 20.08
C GLY A 175 36.75 -6.86 20.32
N THR A 176 37.38 -6.80 21.48
CA THR A 176 38.34 -7.81 21.95
C THR A 176 37.70 -8.79 22.95
N THR A 177 36.57 -8.43 23.55
CA THR A 177 35.87 -9.24 24.55
C THR A 177 35.11 -10.41 23.93
N TRP A 178 35.27 -11.58 24.53
CA TRP A 178 34.52 -12.79 24.19
C TRP A 178 33.30 -12.95 25.10
N THR A 179 32.14 -13.19 24.49
CA THR A 179 30.91 -13.51 25.23
C THR A 179 30.53 -14.96 24.98
N GLN A 180 30.28 -15.73 26.04
CA GLN A 180 29.69 -17.06 25.90
C GLN A 180 28.29 -16.93 25.31
N VAL A 181 28.01 -17.66 24.22
CA VAL A 181 26.72 -17.60 23.51
C VAL A 181 26.02 -18.94 23.40
N ALA A 182 26.74 -20.05 23.55
CA ALA A 182 26.17 -21.38 23.61
C ALA A 182 27.10 -22.32 24.37
N ALA A 183 26.55 -23.45 24.83
CA ALA A 183 27.34 -24.56 25.33
C ALA A 183 26.69 -25.88 24.91
N ALA A 184 27.50 -26.92 24.76
CA ALA A 184 27.08 -28.26 24.42
C ALA A 184 27.93 -29.28 25.16
N THR A 185 27.36 -30.46 25.41
CA THR A 185 28.09 -31.59 25.98
C THR A 185 28.59 -32.48 24.85
N LEU A 186 29.84 -32.94 24.94
CA LEU A 186 30.43 -33.81 23.95
C LEU A 186 29.77 -35.20 23.97
N VAL A 187 29.30 -35.65 22.81
CA VAL A 187 28.70 -36.98 22.60
C VAL A 187 29.45 -37.68 21.47
N LYS A 188 30.10 -38.82 21.77
CA LYS A 188 30.88 -39.61 20.80
C LYS A 188 31.87 -38.75 19.99
N GLY A 189 32.58 -37.84 20.66
CA GLY A 189 33.57 -36.96 20.03
C GLY A 189 32.98 -35.81 19.19
N SER A 190 31.67 -35.59 19.22
CA SER A 190 31.00 -34.50 18.49
C SER A 190 30.15 -33.63 19.42
N PHE A 191 29.96 -32.36 19.05
CA PHE A 191 29.06 -31.45 19.76
C PHE A 191 28.21 -30.64 18.78
N SER A 192 27.05 -30.19 19.25
CA SER A 192 26.21 -29.25 18.48
C SER A 192 25.44 -28.31 19.41
N ALA A 193 25.24 -27.08 18.94
CA ALA A 193 24.44 -26.08 19.65
C ALA A 193 23.73 -25.15 18.66
N ARG A 194 22.72 -24.40 19.13
CA ARG A 194 21.98 -23.44 18.32
C ARG A 194 21.81 -22.11 19.04
N LEU A 195 21.87 -21.01 18.28
CA LEU A 195 21.64 -19.66 18.79
C LEU A 195 20.79 -18.87 17.79
N PRO A 196 19.69 -18.21 18.21
CA PRO A 196 18.94 -17.30 17.33
C PRO A 196 19.83 -16.16 16.80
N VAL A 197 19.66 -15.84 15.52
CA VAL A 197 20.35 -14.67 14.93
C VAL A 197 19.56 -13.42 15.30
N THR A 198 20.13 -12.52 16.09
CA THR A 198 19.42 -11.31 16.58
C THR A 198 20.08 -10.00 16.17
N SER A 199 21.26 -10.03 15.56
CA SER A 199 22.01 -8.80 15.28
C SER A 199 22.68 -8.92 13.90
N LYS A 200 22.65 -7.83 13.12
CA LYS A 200 23.42 -7.71 11.87
C LYS A 200 24.89 -7.41 12.15
N GLY A 201 25.74 -7.68 11.17
CA GLY A 201 27.17 -7.35 11.21
C GLY A 201 28.07 -8.56 11.01
N ARG A 202 29.33 -8.40 11.42
CA ARG A 202 30.36 -9.43 11.34
C ARG A 202 30.65 -9.98 12.73
N PHE A 203 30.57 -11.29 12.88
CA PHE A 203 30.77 -12.01 14.13
C PHE A 203 31.84 -13.08 13.97
N VAL A 204 32.66 -13.24 14.99
CA VAL A 204 33.69 -14.28 15.05
C VAL A 204 33.33 -15.24 16.17
N PHE A 205 33.39 -16.54 15.89
CA PHE A 205 33.08 -17.60 16.85
C PHE A 205 34.28 -18.51 17.09
N VAL A 206 34.44 -18.96 18.32
CA VAL A 206 35.44 -19.96 18.74
C VAL A 206 34.77 -20.92 19.71
N ALA A 207 35.05 -22.22 19.59
CA ALA A 207 34.64 -23.24 20.55
C ALA A 207 35.82 -23.63 21.44
N THR A 208 35.60 -23.69 22.76
CA THR A 208 36.63 -24.05 23.75
C THR A 208 36.15 -25.14 24.68
N THR A 209 37.08 -25.83 25.36
CA THR A 209 36.81 -26.83 26.41
C THR A 209 36.36 -26.25 27.76
N GLY A 210 36.00 -24.97 27.78
CA GLY A 210 35.78 -24.17 28.99
C GLY A 210 36.75 -22.98 29.01
N GLY A 211 36.34 -21.84 29.58
CA GLY A 211 37.13 -20.61 29.55
C GLY A 211 37.03 -19.84 28.23
N ALA A 212 37.21 -18.52 28.30
CA ALA A 212 37.23 -17.67 27.11
C ALA A 212 38.53 -17.90 26.31
N PRO A 213 38.52 -17.73 24.97
CA PRO A 213 39.75 -17.84 24.18
C PRO A 213 40.87 -16.92 24.72
N GLY A 214 42.05 -17.48 24.94
CA GLY A 214 43.22 -16.85 25.55
C GLY A 214 43.33 -17.02 27.07
N SER A 215 42.55 -17.91 27.71
CA SER A 215 42.59 -18.12 29.17
C SER A 215 43.76 -18.98 29.65
N GLY A 216 44.44 -19.70 28.76
CA GLY A 216 45.71 -20.41 29.01
C GLY A 216 45.56 -21.93 29.12
N ASP A 217 44.42 -22.40 29.62
CA ASP A 217 44.17 -23.83 29.87
C ASP A 217 43.17 -24.47 28.88
N GLU A 218 42.65 -23.69 27.93
CA GLU A 218 41.61 -24.16 27.01
C GLU A 218 42.16 -24.76 25.71
N VAL A 219 41.50 -25.80 25.22
CA VAL A 219 41.66 -26.24 23.83
C VAL A 219 40.65 -25.48 22.98
N ALA A 220 41.13 -24.63 22.07
CA ALA A 220 40.30 -23.78 21.23
C ALA A 220 40.26 -24.24 19.77
N SER A 221 39.12 -24.05 19.11
CA SER A 221 39.01 -24.19 17.66
C SER A 221 39.63 -22.99 16.93
N PRO A 222 39.96 -23.15 15.63
CA PRO A 222 40.15 -21.99 14.76
C PRO A 222 38.92 -21.05 14.81
N ALA A 223 39.17 -19.76 14.62
CA ALA A 223 38.12 -18.76 14.59
C ALA A 223 37.28 -18.85 13.30
N VAL A 224 35.95 -18.82 13.44
CA VAL A 224 35.02 -18.83 12.31
C VAL A 224 34.33 -17.47 12.20
N GLU A 225 34.55 -16.77 11.09
CA GLU A 225 33.87 -15.52 10.80
C GLU A 225 32.54 -15.75 10.06
N VAL A 226 31.51 -15.03 10.48
CA VAL A 226 30.18 -15.04 9.87
C VAL A 226 29.70 -13.62 9.61
N ARG A 227 29.11 -13.39 8.43
CA ARG A 227 28.41 -12.14 8.08
C ARG A 227 26.90 -12.32 8.16
N VAL A 228 26.25 -11.41 8.87
CA VAL A 228 24.80 -11.35 9.02
C VAL A 228 24.27 -10.10 8.34
N ALA A 229 23.43 -10.31 7.32
CA ALA A 229 22.76 -9.23 6.61
C ALA A 229 21.58 -8.68 7.43
N ASP A 230 21.18 -7.45 7.11
CA ASP A 230 20.01 -6.83 7.71
C ASP A 230 18.71 -7.46 7.17
N SER A 231 17.70 -7.61 8.03
CA SER A 231 16.34 -8.01 7.63
C SER A 231 15.48 -6.76 7.64
N THR A 232 14.99 -6.33 6.48
CA THR A 232 14.33 -5.04 6.33
C THR A 232 12.92 -5.16 5.77
N THR A 233 12.13 -4.09 5.93
CA THR A 233 10.83 -3.94 5.29
C THR A 233 10.75 -2.61 4.59
N SER A 234 10.23 -2.61 3.37
CA SER A 234 10.05 -1.41 2.57
C SER A 234 8.60 -1.26 2.13
N LEU A 235 8.15 -0.01 2.07
CA LEU A 235 6.89 0.39 1.44
C LEU A 235 7.24 1.24 0.21
N ALA A 236 6.78 0.80 -0.95
CA ALA A 236 6.97 1.53 -2.20
C ALA A 236 6.29 2.90 -2.11
N LYS A 237 6.80 3.88 -2.88
CA LYS A 237 6.21 5.22 -2.93
C LYS A 237 4.80 5.10 -3.56
N PRO A 238 3.73 5.42 -2.82
CA PRO A 238 2.39 5.44 -3.41
C PRO A 238 2.23 6.61 -4.38
N ALA A 239 1.19 6.57 -5.20
CA ALA A 239 0.72 7.76 -5.88
C ALA A 239 0.48 8.88 -4.85
N ALA A 240 1.00 10.08 -5.10
CA ALA A 240 0.87 11.21 -4.17
C ALA A 240 -0.60 11.58 -3.89
N ARG A 241 -1.47 11.32 -4.86
CA ARG A 241 -2.92 11.54 -4.79
C ARG A 241 -3.63 10.24 -5.13
N VAL A 242 -4.52 9.80 -4.24
CA VAL A 242 -5.37 8.64 -4.47
C VAL A 242 -6.84 9.03 -4.43
N ASP A 243 -7.59 8.46 -5.35
CA ASP A 243 -9.05 8.50 -5.31
C ASP A 243 -9.52 7.68 -4.10
N SER A 244 -10.37 8.25 -3.24
CA SER A 244 -10.84 7.54 -2.04
C SER A 244 -12.04 6.65 -2.28
N LEU A 245 -12.69 6.78 -3.43
CA LEU A 245 -13.67 5.80 -3.89
C LEU A 245 -12.96 4.50 -4.32
N LYS A 246 -11.74 4.63 -4.82
CA LYS A 246 -10.89 3.48 -5.15
C LYS A 246 -10.23 2.99 -3.86
N LYS A 247 -10.08 1.67 -3.73
CA LYS A 247 -9.22 1.03 -2.71
C LYS A 247 -7.84 0.81 -3.34
N PRO A 248 -6.95 1.83 -3.38
CA PRO A 248 -5.67 1.67 -4.04
C PRO A 248 -4.88 0.58 -3.34
N ALA A 249 -4.17 -0.22 -4.12
CA ALA A 249 -3.25 -1.19 -3.58
C ALA A 249 -1.88 -0.54 -3.37
N LEU A 250 -1.34 -0.69 -2.17
CA LEU A 250 0.03 -0.34 -1.83
C LEU A 250 0.89 -1.59 -1.94
N THR A 251 2.13 -1.43 -2.34
CA THR A 251 3.08 -2.53 -2.51
C THR A 251 4.36 -2.27 -1.74
N GLY A 252 5.09 -3.34 -1.44
CA GLY A 252 6.39 -3.26 -0.79
C GLY A 252 7.05 -4.62 -0.72
N THR A 253 8.15 -4.68 0.01
CA THR A 253 8.96 -5.90 0.15
C THR A 253 9.44 -6.13 1.58
N VAL A 254 9.63 -7.40 1.92
CA VAL A 254 10.38 -7.85 3.08
C VAL A 254 11.65 -8.55 2.59
N VAL A 255 12.79 -8.18 3.14
CA VAL A 255 14.09 -8.80 2.86
C VAL A 255 14.59 -9.47 4.13
N PRO A 256 15.06 -10.73 4.09
CA PRO A 256 15.08 -11.62 2.92
C PRO A 256 13.66 -12.04 2.50
N GLY A 257 13.51 -12.25 1.18
CA GLY A 257 12.26 -12.69 0.58
C GLY A 257 11.84 -14.06 1.09
N ARG A 258 10.60 -14.16 1.56
CA ARG A 258 9.99 -15.41 2.05
C ARG A 258 8.47 -15.27 2.05
N ALA A 259 7.77 -16.36 1.73
CA ALA A 259 6.31 -16.37 1.67
C ALA A 259 5.69 -16.33 3.08
N GLY A 260 4.49 -15.77 3.16
CA GLY A 260 3.64 -15.86 4.34
C GLY A 260 4.02 -14.93 5.50
N VAL A 261 4.97 -14.01 5.33
CA VAL A 261 5.23 -12.98 6.33
C VAL A 261 4.02 -12.06 6.40
N GLU A 262 3.45 -11.94 7.60
CA GLU A 262 2.37 -11.01 7.85
C GLU A 262 2.92 -9.59 7.94
N VAL A 263 2.49 -8.73 7.02
CA VAL A 263 2.86 -7.32 6.93
C VAL A 263 1.64 -6.47 7.25
N HIS A 264 1.78 -5.62 8.24
CA HIS A 264 0.78 -4.66 8.66
C HIS A 264 0.99 -3.34 7.90
N LEU A 265 -0.10 -2.73 7.47
CA LEU A 265 -0.14 -1.34 7.05
C LEU A 265 -0.64 -0.51 8.23
N ASP A 266 0.19 0.41 8.70
CA ASP A 266 -0.16 1.34 9.77
C ASP A 266 -0.38 2.75 9.23
N VAL A 267 -1.33 3.47 9.83
CA VAL A 267 -1.59 4.90 9.61
C VAL A 267 -1.25 5.68 10.86
N GLN A 268 -0.61 6.82 10.70
CA GLN A 268 -0.35 7.76 11.79
C GLN A 268 -1.63 8.54 12.15
N VAL A 269 -2.01 8.49 13.43
CA VAL A 269 -3.14 9.23 14.02
C VAL A 269 -2.62 10.00 15.23
N GLY A 270 -2.46 11.32 15.09
CA GLY A 270 -1.72 12.13 16.05
C GLY A 270 -0.27 11.65 16.15
N SER A 271 0.20 11.35 17.36
CA SER A 271 1.54 10.78 17.61
C SER A 271 1.60 9.25 17.52
N ARG A 272 0.46 8.57 17.39
CA ARG A 272 0.37 7.10 17.45
C ARG A 272 0.24 6.48 16.06
N TRP A 273 0.71 5.25 15.93
CA TRP A 273 0.49 4.42 14.75
C TRP A 273 -0.65 3.44 15.02
N ARG A 274 -1.58 3.35 14.07
CA ARG A 274 -2.72 2.45 14.14
C ARG A 274 -2.66 1.48 12.97
N HIS A 275 -2.74 0.19 13.28
CA HIS A 275 -2.93 -0.86 12.28
C HIS A 275 -4.26 -0.68 11.53
N VAL A 276 -4.24 -0.75 10.19
CA VAL A 276 -5.44 -0.56 9.37
C VAL A 276 -5.69 -1.64 8.32
N ALA A 277 -4.67 -2.42 7.97
CA ALA A 277 -4.80 -3.53 7.03
C ALA A 277 -3.62 -4.49 7.15
N THR A 278 -3.82 -5.73 6.71
CA THR A 278 -2.81 -6.78 6.69
C THR A 278 -2.66 -7.35 5.29
N ALA A 279 -1.43 -7.73 4.92
CA ALA A 279 -1.14 -8.55 3.75
C ALA A 279 -0.11 -9.62 4.09
N LYS A 280 -0.01 -10.65 3.24
CA LYS A 280 1.06 -11.64 3.30
C LYS A 280 2.01 -11.47 2.13
N THR A 281 3.28 -11.77 2.36
CA THR A 281 4.30 -11.78 1.31
C THR A 281 4.21 -13.02 0.41
N ASP A 282 4.59 -12.86 -0.86
CA ASP A 282 4.91 -13.97 -1.76
C ASP A 282 6.32 -14.55 -1.45
N ALA A 283 6.73 -15.59 -2.20
CA ALA A 283 8.04 -16.23 -2.02
C ALA A 283 9.22 -15.28 -2.22
N ALA A 284 9.06 -14.22 -3.03
CA ALA A 284 10.06 -13.18 -3.24
C ALA A 284 10.03 -12.10 -2.14
N GLY A 285 9.15 -12.22 -1.14
CA GLY A 285 8.97 -11.22 -0.08
C GLY A 285 8.12 -10.03 -0.49
N ARG A 286 7.47 -10.03 -1.65
CA ARG A 286 6.64 -8.92 -2.12
C ARG A 286 5.25 -9.01 -1.50
N PHE A 287 4.70 -7.89 -1.08
CA PHE A 287 3.32 -7.83 -0.58
C PHE A 287 2.51 -6.76 -1.33
N ARG A 288 1.19 -6.95 -1.33
CA ARG A 288 0.20 -6.01 -1.85
C ARG A 288 -0.94 -5.89 -0.84
N VAL A 289 -1.22 -4.66 -0.39
CA VAL A 289 -2.23 -4.37 0.65
C VAL A 289 -3.19 -3.29 0.16
N ALA A 290 -4.50 -3.51 0.33
CA ALA A 290 -5.51 -2.52 -0.02
C ALA A 290 -5.58 -1.40 1.04
N PHE A 291 -5.49 -0.15 0.61
CA PHE A 291 -5.59 1.01 1.51
C PHE A 291 -7.03 1.52 1.60
N GLY A 292 -7.77 0.97 2.58
CA GLY A 292 -9.16 1.35 2.87
C GLY A 292 -9.34 2.32 4.04
N HIS A 293 -8.28 2.72 4.75
CA HIS A 293 -8.42 3.62 5.90
C HIS A 293 -8.83 5.03 5.49
N GLY A 294 -9.77 5.64 6.22
CA GLY A 294 -10.27 6.99 5.94
C GLY A 294 -11.04 7.10 4.62
N VAL A 295 -11.57 5.99 4.09
CA VAL A 295 -12.58 6.04 3.02
C VAL A 295 -13.72 6.94 3.50
N GLY A 296 -14.06 7.97 2.73
CA GLY A 296 -14.99 9.02 3.16
C GLY A 296 -14.34 10.39 3.44
N SER A 297 -13.04 10.42 3.77
CA SER A 297 -12.37 11.64 4.24
C SER A 297 -11.31 12.14 3.27
N LEU A 298 -11.37 13.43 2.92
CA LEU A 298 -10.32 14.12 2.19
C LEU A 298 -9.25 14.57 3.18
N ALA A 299 -8.17 13.79 3.28
CA ALA A 299 -7.05 14.10 4.16
C ALA A 299 -5.73 13.58 3.59
N ARG A 300 -4.64 14.06 4.18
CA ARG A 300 -3.30 13.48 4.01
C ARG A 300 -3.10 12.42 5.06
N TYR A 301 -2.68 11.23 4.64
CA TYR A 301 -2.36 10.11 5.52
C TYR A 301 -0.88 9.81 5.46
N THR A 302 -0.25 9.65 6.61
CA THR A 302 1.11 9.12 6.73
C THR A 302 1.03 7.64 7.06
N LEU A 303 1.70 6.83 6.26
CA LEU A 303 1.62 5.37 6.25
C LEU A 303 3.00 4.76 6.48
N ARG A 304 3.03 3.55 7.03
CA ARG A 304 4.23 2.68 7.02
C ARG A 304 3.81 1.22 6.93
N ALA A 305 4.71 0.36 6.48
CA ALA A 305 4.58 -1.07 6.59
C ALA A 305 5.37 -1.57 7.81
N THR A 306 4.83 -2.54 8.55
CA THR A 306 5.50 -3.17 9.68
C THR A 306 5.36 -4.68 9.63
N HIS A 307 6.33 -5.42 10.16
CA HIS A 307 6.19 -6.87 10.37
C HIS A 307 6.87 -7.30 11.68
N ARG A 308 6.33 -8.35 12.29
CA ARG A 308 6.93 -8.93 13.50
C ARG A 308 8.13 -9.80 13.11
N VAL A 309 9.24 -9.63 13.83
CA VAL A 309 10.42 -10.48 13.58
C VAL A 309 10.40 -11.75 14.43
N PRO A 310 10.83 -12.91 13.91
CA PRO A 310 10.75 -14.18 14.63
C PRO A 310 11.61 -14.29 15.90
N ASN A 311 12.83 -13.78 15.88
CA ASN A 311 13.80 -14.03 16.96
C ASN A 311 13.78 -12.98 18.09
N ARG A 312 12.93 -11.94 18.00
CA ARG A 312 12.80 -10.89 19.01
C ARG A 312 11.36 -10.41 19.12
N ASP A 313 10.96 -9.99 20.31
CA ASP A 313 9.65 -9.36 20.51
C ASP A 313 9.67 -7.88 20.08
N ARG A 314 9.86 -7.67 18.78
CA ARG A 314 9.87 -6.34 18.16
C ARG A 314 9.27 -6.37 16.77
N TRP A 315 9.01 -5.18 16.25
CA TRP A 315 8.54 -4.95 14.90
C TRP A 315 9.59 -4.23 14.07
N GLU A 316 9.81 -4.70 12.85
CA GLU A 316 10.50 -3.93 11.82
C GLU A 316 9.51 -2.99 11.16
N PHE A 317 10.00 -1.83 10.72
CA PHE A 317 9.17 -0.83 10.07
C PHE A 317 9.86 -0.25 8.83
N SER A 318 9.05 0.05 7.82
CA SER A 318 9.51 0.84 6.68
C SER A 318 9.66 2.31 7.04
N GLY A 319 10.35 3.07 6.19
CA GLY A 319 10.19 4.53 6.19
C GLY A 319 8.73 4.94 5.93
N SER A 320 8.33 6.10 6.45
CA SER A 320 6.97 6.63 6.29
C SER A 320 6.71 7.13 4.87
N ARG A 321 5.45 7.04 4.42
CA ARG A 321 4.98 7.52 3.11
C ARG A 321 3.71 8.33 3.27
N ALA A 322 3.61 9.46 2.59
CA ALA A 322 2.40 10.27 2.59
C ALA A 322 1.53 9.98 1.37
N VAL A 323 0.21 9.96 1.56
CA VAL A 323 -0.77 9.88 0.49
C VAL A 323 -1.90 10.88 0.72
N GLN A 324 -2.29 11.62 -0.30
CA GLN A 324 -3.43 12.54 -0.25
C GLN A 324 -4.67 11.86 -0.84
N ARG A 325 -5.77 11.77 -0.08
CA ARG A 325 -7.08 11.41 -0.65
C ARG A 325 -7.70 12.65 -1.31
N VAL A 326 -8.08 12.53 -2.59
CA VAL A 326 -8.49 13.68 -3.42
C VAL A 326 -9.91 13.64 -3.98
N ALA A 327 -10.60 12.50 -3.93
CA ALA A 327 -11.98 12.38 -4.42
C ALA A 327 -12.77 11.46 -3.50
N VAL A 328 -13.94 11.92 -3.06
CA VAL A 328 -14.85 11.17 -2.18
C VAL A 328 -16.25 11.69 -2.38
N LEU A 329 -17.28 10.82 -2.34
CA LEU A 329 -18.66 11.27 -2.41
C LEU A 329 -19.08 12.02 -1.14
N ASN A 330 -18.66 11.54 0.05
CA ASN A 330 -18.98 12.14 1.36
C ASN A 330 -20.44 12.63 1.46
N ALA A 331 -21.37 11.72 1.19
CA ALA A 331 -22.80 11.99 1.24
C ALA A 331 -23.27 12.02 2.70
N VAL A 332 -23.80 13.17 3.11
CA VAL A 332 -24.46 13.36 4.41
C VAL A 332 -25.94 13.53 4.14
N VAL A 333 -26.77 12.71 4.81
CA VAL A 333 -28.21 12.66 4.60
C VAL A 333 -28.92 13.20 5.84
N THR A 334 -29.78 14.19 5.66
CA THR A 334 -30.58 14.80 6.73
C THR A 334 -32.07 14.78 6.38
N ARG A 335 -32.93 14.97 7.39
CA ARG A 335 -34.36 15.23 7.16
C ARG A 335 -34.52 16.57 6.48
N THR A 336 -35.34 16.63 5.43
CA THR A 336 -35.60 17.88 4.71
C THR A 336 -36.44 18.84 5.56
N THR A 337 -35.98 20.08 5.67
CA THR A 337 -36.56 21.09 6.58
C THR A 337 -37.59 22.02 5.91
N ALA A 338 -38.25 22.82 6.75
CA ALA A 338 -39.03 24.02 6.42
C ALA A 338 -38.40 24.91 5.34
N ALA A 339 -37.19 25.35 5.65
CA ALA A 339 -36.47 26.33 4.84
C ALA A 339 -35.99 25.72 3.52
N GLU A 340 -35.60 24.45 3.51
CA GLU A 340 -34.97 23.80 2.34
C GLU A 340 -35.90 23.58 1.15
N VAL A 341 -37.22 23.61 1.34
CA VAL A 341 -38.20 23.50 0.22
C VAL A 341 -39.19 24.66 0.19
N ALA A 342 -38.85 25.78 0.83
CA ALA A 342 -39.73 26.95 0.94
C ALA A 342 -40.19 27.52 -0.42
N LYS A 343 -39.42 27.31 -1.50
CA LYS A 343 -39.78 27.76 -2.86
C LYS A 343 -40.15 26.62 -3.81
N THR A 344 -39.96 25.36 -3.41
CA THR A 344 -40.22 24.17 -4.23
C THR A 344 -41.37 23.31 -3.75
N TRP A 345 -41.93 23.59 -2.58
CA TRP A 345 -43.10 22.91 -2.02
C TRP A 345 -44.23 23.91 -1.76
N ARG A 346 -45.47 23.47 -1.98
CA ARG A 346 -46.70 24.22 -1.67
C ARG A 346 -47.85 23.26 -1.34
N LYS A 347 -48.96 23.76 -0.80
CA LYS A 347 -50.19 22.96 -0.62
C LYS A 347 -50.61 22.35 -1.96
N GLY A 348 -50.98 21.07 -1.95
CA GLY A 348 -51.33 20.29 -3.15
C GLY A 348 -50.16 19.54 -3.80
N CYS A 349 -48.94 19.64 -3.25
CA CYS A 349 -47.84 18.76 -3.67
C CYS A 349 -48.09 17.32 -3.22
N PRO A 350 -47.77 16.32 -4.07
CA PRO A 350 -48.15 14.93 -3.83
C PRO A 350 -47.34 14.27 -2.71
N VAL A 351 -46.20 14.85 -2.33
CA VAL A 351 -45.40 14.38 -1.19
C VAL A 351 -45.12 15.51 -0.21
N GLY A 352 -45.21 15.20 1.08
CA GLY A 352 -44.76 16.07 2.15
C GLY A 352 -43.25 16.00 2.33
N ARG A 353 -42.69 17.02 2.98
CA ARG A 353 -41.27 17.08 3.35
C ARG A 353 -40.77 15.91 4.21
N SER A 354 -41.64 15.26 4.99
CA SER A 354 -41.31 14.06 5.76
C SER A 354 -40.87 12.87 4.87
N ALA A 355 -41.40 12.81 3.64
CA ALA A 355 -41.05 11.82 2.63
C ALA A 355 -39.79 12.18 1.83
N LEU A 356 -39.18 13.34 2.07
CA LEU A 356 -37.97 13.79 1.39
C LEU A 356 -36.72 13.72 2.30
N ARG A 357 -35.56 13.60 1.67
CA ARG A 357 -34.25 13.76 2.32
C ARG A 357 -33.38 14.73 1.57
N THR A 358 -32.59 15.48 2.32
CA THR A 358 -31.56 16.37 1.79
C THR A 358 -30.23 15.62 1.83
N ILE A 359 -29.63 15.41 0.67
CA ILE A 359 -28.30 14.81 0.52
C ILE A 359 -27.31 15.94 0.22
N THR A 360 -26.37 16.15 1.13
CA THR A 360 -25.21 17.00 0.86
C THR A 360 -24.03 16.11 0.51
N MET A 361 -23.55 16.20 -0.72
CA MET A 361 -22.48 15.34 -1.23
C MET A 361 -21.48 16.11 -2.08
N ASN A 362 -20.29 15.57 -2.21
CA ASN A 362 -19.29 16.07 -3.12
C ASN A 362 -19.52 15.56 -4.55
N TYR A 363 -19.10 16.33 -5.54
CA TYR A 363 -19.15 15.95 -6.95
C TYR A 363 -17.94 16.47 -7.71
N TYR A 364 -17.65 15.85 -8.86
CA TYR A 364 -16.62 16.33 -9.78
C TYR A 364 -17.20 17.44 -10.66
N GLY A 365 -16.66 18.64 -10.52
CA GLY A 365 -17.09 19.82 -11.26
C GLY A 365 -16.66 19.80 -12.72
N ARG A 366 -17.36 20.57 -13.55
CA ARG A 366 -16.92 20.84 -14.93
C ARG A 366 -15.56 21.56 -15.01
N ASP A 367 -15.16 22.24 -13.94
CA ASP A 367 -13.84 22.87 -13.77
C ASP A 367 -12.74 21.88 -13.34
N LYS A 368 -13.05 20.58 -13.32
CA LYS A 368 -12.16 19.48 -12.93
C LYS A 368 -11.75 19.50 -11.45
N LYS A 369 -12.49 20.20 -10.58
CA LYS A 369 -12.28 20.24 -9.13
C LYS A 369 -13.40 19.53 -8.39
N MET A 370 -13.14 19.16 -7.13
CA MET A 370 -14.19 18.65 -6.25
C MET A 370 -15.00 19.81 -5.69
N HIS A 371 -16.32 19.69 -5.76
CA HIS A 371 -17.27 20.64 -5.19
C HIS A 371 -18.19 19.94 -4.22
N ARG A 372 -18.94 20.71 -3.43
CA ARG A 372 -20.01 20.20 -2.56
C ARG A 372 -21.35 20.77 -3.01
N GLY A 373 -22.35 19.91 -3.07
CA GLY A 373 -23.68 20.24 -3.56
C GLY A 373 -24.78 19.63 -2.71
N VAL A 374 -26.01 20.04 -3.01
CA VAL A 374 -27.23 19.67 -2.28
C VAL A 374 -28.25 19.12 -3.27
N LEU A 375 -28.73 17.91 -3.00
CA LEU A 375 -29.81 17.26 -3.73
C LEU A 375 -30.94 16.92 -2.76
N ILE A 376 -32.19 17.19 -3.13
CA ILE A 376 -33.36 16.79 -2.34
C ILE A 376 -34.12 15.74 -3.15
N ILE A 377 -34.40 14.58 -2.56
CA ILE A 377 -35.00 13.43 -3.24
C ILE A 377 -35.94 12.67 -2.30
N ARG A 378 -36.79 11.79 -2.81
CA ARG A 378 -37.64 10.89 -2.01
C ARG A 378 -36.76 9.99 -1.13
N THR A 379 -37.20 9.75 0.11
CA THR A 379 -36.38 9.12 1.17
C THR A 379 -35.85 7.74 0.79
N ASP A 380 -36.67 6.95 0.12
CA ASP A 380 -36.40 5.59 -0.35
C ASP A 380 -35.48 5.54 -1.59
N LEU A 381 -35.25 6.68 -2.27
CA LEU A 381 -34.36 6.78 -3.44
C LEU A 381 -32.97 7.34 -3.10
N VAL A 382 -32.69 7.59 -1.81
CA VAL A 382 -31.39 8.06 -1.35
C VAL A 382 -30.25 7.09 -1.69
N PRO A 383 -30.39 5.76 -1.49
CA PRO A 383 -29.32 4.81 -1.82
C PRO A 383 -28.95 4.81 -3.32
N GLU A 384 -29.94 4.92 -4.20
CA GLU A 384 -29.78 4.97 -5.66
C GLU A 384 -29.01 6.23 -6.07
N MET A 385 -29.33 7.39 -5.46
CA MET A 385 -28.57 8.62 -5.70
C MET A 385 -27.12 8.47 -5.23
N GLN A 386 -26.89 7.86 -4.06
CA GLN A 386 -25.52 7.65 -3.59
C GLN A 386 -24.71 6.73 -4.53
N ARG A 387 -25.32 5.66 -5.05
CA ARG A 387 -24.68 4.79 -6.05
C ARG A 387 -24.41 5.53 -7.35
N ALA A 388 -25.41 6.19 -7.93
CA ALA A 388 -25.27 6.90 -9.20
C ALA A 388 -24.21 8.01 -9.19
N PHE A 389 -24.19 8.84 -8.13
CA PHE A 389 -23.18 9.89 -7.98
C PHE A 389 -21.82 9.33 -7.58
N GLY A 390 -21.76 8.21 -6.84
CA GLY A 390 -20.52 7.48 -6.56
C GLY A 390 -19.87 6.99 -7.86
N ASP A 391 -20.61 6.24 -8.67
CA ASP A 391 -20.17 5.73 -9.98
C ASP A 391 -19.81 6.87 -10.96
N GLY A 392 -20.59 7.95 -10.93
CA GLY A 392 -20.30 9.17 -11.67
C GLY A 392 -18.97 9.79 -11.27
N LEU A 393 -18.73 9.94 -9.96
CA LEU A 393 -17.49 10.50 -9.42
C LEU A 393 -16.28 9.61 -9.73
N ASP A 394 -16.41 8.28 -9.61
CA ASP A 394 -15.38 7.29 -9.97
C ASP A 394 -14.95 7.39 -11.45
N ALA A 395 -15.92 7.71 -12.31
CA ALA A 395 -15.72 7.96 -13.73
C ALA A 395 -15.37 9.42 -14.06
N ARG A 396 -15.28 10.29 -13.05
CA ARG A 396 -15.11 11.75 -13.21
C ARG A 396 -16.14 12.38 -14.16
N PHE A 397 -17.38 11.89 -14.10
CA PHE A 397 -18.49 12.49 -14.83
C PHE A 397 -18.72 13.91 -14.29
N PRO A 398 -18.68 14.94 -15.15
CA PRO A 398 -18.67 16.30 -14.67
C PRO A 398 -20.09 16.84 -14.45
N ILE A 399 -20.35 17.30 -13.24
CA ILE A 399 -21.56 18.01 -12.86
C ILE A 399 -21.26 19.50 -12.83
N ALA A 400 -22.12 20.31 -13.47
CA ALA A 400 -21.87 21.76 -13.52
C ALA A 400 -22.13 22.45 -12.18
N LYS A 401 -23.33 22.25 -11.63
CA LYS A 401 -23.76 22.76 -10.33
C LYS A 401 -24.75 21.78 -9.70
N MET A 402 -24.87 21.82 -8.39
CA MET A 402 -25.88 21.11 -7.62
C MET A 402 -26.22 21.93 -6.38
N LYS A 403 -27.01 22.99 -6.57
CA LYS A 403 -27.48 23.92 -5.54
C LYS A 403 -28.94 23.62 -5.23
N ASN A 404 -29.35 23.92 -4.01
CA ASN A 404 -30.76 23.81 -3.61
C ASN A 404 -31.63 24.68 -4.55
N PRO A 405 -32.65 24.12 -5.21
CA PRO A 405 -33.58 24.84 -6.09
C PRO A 405 -34.17 26.15 -5.54
N ASN A 406 -34.23 26.32 -4.21
CA ASN A 406 -34.70 27.55 -3.58
C ASN A 406 -33.92 28.79 -4.01
N VAL A 407 -32.62 28.68 -4.30
CA VAL A 407 -31.81 29.83 -4.75
C VAL A 407 -32.28 30.39 -6.09
N TYR A 408 -33.09 29.63 -6.82
CA TYR A 408 -33.70 30.03 -8.09
C TYR A 408 -35.21 30.31 -7.94
N GLY A 409 -35.71 30.35 -6.71
CA GLY A 409 -37.13 30.52 -6.42
C GLY A 409 -38.01 29.34 -6.85
N GLY A 410 -37.43 28.14 -6.98
CA GLY A 410 -38.15 26.97 -7.52
C GLY A 410 -38.50 27.08 -9.01
N ASN A 411 -38.03 28.13 -9.70
CA ASN A 411 -38.28 28.33 -11.12
C ASN A 411 -37.40 27.39 -11.96
N ASP A 412 -38.04 26.52 -12.73
CA ASP A 412 -37.36 25.46 -13.47
C ASP A 412 -36.55 25.96 -14.68
N PRO A 413 -37.09 26.84 -15.55
CA PRO A 413 -36.28 27.45 -16.61
C PRO A 413 -35.02 28.17 -16.11
N ARG A 414 -35.10 28.91 -14.98
CA ARG A 414 -33.92 29.56 -14.39
C ARG A 414 -32.88 28.55 -13.90
N GLN A 415 -33.32 27.44 -13.32
CA GLN A 415 -32.43 26.35 -12.88
C GLN A 415 -31.73 25.66 -14.05
N MET A 416 -32.48 25.33 -15.09
CA MET A 416 -31.94 24.75 -16.32
C MET A 416 -30.90 25.68 -16.95
N ALA A 417 -31.24 26.97 -17.14
CA ALA A 417 -30.33 27.96 -17.70
C ALA A 417 -29.06 28.16 -16.84
N ALA A 418 -29.19 28.05 -15.52
CA ALA A 418 -28.06 28.10 -14.58
C ALA A 418 -27.22 26.81 -14.55
N ASN A 419 -27.63 25.77 -15.28
CA ASN A 419 -27.02 24.45 -15.38
C ASN A 419 -27.02 23.68 -14.05
N ASN A 420 -28.12 23.78 -13.30
CA ASN A 420 -28.24 23.16 -11.98
C ASN A 420 -28.75 21.71 -12.07
N THR A 421 -27.99 20.77 -11.52
CA THR A 421 -28.47 19.41 -11.27
C THR A 421 -29.43 19.44 -10.09
N SER A 422 -30.64 18.88 -10.24
CA SER A 422 -31.69 18.99 -9.21
C SER A 422 -32.64 17.81 -9.19
N GLY A 423 -33.23 17.56 -8.02
CA GLY A 423 -34.22 16.51 -7.78
C GLY A 423 -35.60 17.12 -7.51
N PHE A 424 -36.05 17.11 -6.26
CA PHE A 424 -37.37 17.60 -5.87
C PHE A 424 -37.65 19.06 -6.27
N ASN A 425 -38.71 19.25 -7.06
CA ASN A 425 -39.32 20.53 -7.34
C ASN A 425 -40.79 20.30 -7.70
N CYS A 426 -41.73 20.68 -6.82
CA CYS A 426 -43.14 20.45 -7.06
C CYS A 426 -43.71 21.47 -8.05
N ARG A 427 -43.97 21.02 -9.27
CA ARG A 427 -44.43 21.87 -10.38
C ARG A 427 -45.12 21.04 -11.47
N LYS A 428 -45.76 21.74 -12.41
CA LYS A 428 -46.17 21.14 -13.68
C LYS A 428 -44.95 20.92 -14.59
N VAL A 429 -45.12 20.12 -15.63
CA VAL A 429 -44.07 19.88 -16.64
C VAL A 429 -43.84 21.16 -17.45
N VAL A 430 -42.58 21.51 -17.73
CA VAL A 430 -42.25 22.69 -18.56
C VAL A 430 -42.72 22.43 -19.98
N GLY A 431 -43.48 23.38 -20.52
CA GLY A 431 -44.13 23.25 -21.83
C GLY A 431 -45.44 22.46 -21.82
N ASN A 432 -45.80 21.77 -20.72
CA ASN A 432 -47.05 21.03 -20.57
C ASN A 432 -47.71 21.29 -19.19
N PRO A 433 -48.62 22.27 -19.08
CA PRO A 433 -49.23 22.66 -17.80
C PRO A 433 -50.23 21.62 -17.24
N TYR A 434 -50.67 20.66 -18.05
CA TYR A 434 -51.68 19.68 -17.66
C TYR A 434 -51.08 18.47 -16.92
N ALA A 435 -49.78 18.20 -17.10
CA ALA A 435 -49.08 17.09 -16.46
C ALA A 435 -48.34 17.52 -15.19
N GLN A 436 -48.47 16.74 -14.12
CA GLN A 436 -47.64 16.90 -12.92
C GLN A 436 -46.22 16.39 -13.21
N SER A 437 -45.19 17.17 -12.85
CA SER A 437 -43.81 16.73 -13.04
C SER A 437 -43.44 15.60 -12.07
N PRO A 438 -42.72 14.55 -12.52
CA PRO A 438 -42.10 13.53 -11.66
C PRO A 438 -41.24 14.12 -10.53
N HIS A 439 -40.60 15.28 -10.76
CA HIS A 439 -39.87 16.02 -9.73
C HIS A 439 -40.74 16.40 -8.52
N SER A 440 -42.06 16.47 -8.69
CA SER A 440 -43.00 16.77 -7.62
C SER A 440 -43.18 15.64 -6.63
N TYR A 441 -42.86 14.41 -7.03
CA TYR A 441 -42.90 13.22 -6.18
C TYR A 441 -41.53 12.93 -5.53
N GLY A 442 -40.50 13.71 -5.89
CA GLY A 442 -39.12 13.47 -5.48
C GLY A 442 -38.51 12.23 -6.13
N THR A 443 -39.07 11.74 -7.24
CA THR A 443 -38.67 10.50 -7.92
C THR A 443 -37.87 10.70 -9.19
N ALA A 444 -37.50 11.95 -9.47
CA ALA A 444 -36.75 12.30 -10.67
C ALA A 444 -35.56 13.20 -10.36
N ILE A 445 -34.61 13.18 -11.30
CA ILE A 445 -33.40 13.99 -11.28
C ILE A 445 -33.08 14.48 -12.68
N ASP A 446 -32.70 15.76 -12.77
CA ASP A 446 -32.16 16.40 -13.97
C ASP A 446 -30.68 16.68 -13.75
N ILE A 447 -29.81 16.27 -14.68
CA ILE A 447 -28.35 16.36 -14.54
C ILE A 447 -27.75 17.25 -15.62
N THR A 448 -27.06 18.31 -15.17
CA THR A 448 -26.34 19.27 -16.01
C THR A 448 -27.16 19.71 -17.25
N PRO A 449 -28.29 20.42 -17.05
CA PRO A 449 -29.28 20.76 -18.09
C PRO A 449 -28.72 21.38 -19.38
N VAL A 450 -27.67 22.21 -19.30
CA VAL A 450 -27.11 22.87 -20.50
C VAL A 450 -26.41 21.86 -21.41
N GLN A 451 -25.76 20.83 -20.85
CA GLN A 451 -25.12 19.77 -21.64
C GLN A 451 -26.14 18.71 -22.07
N ASN A 452 -27.32 18.68 -21.44
CA ASN A 452 -28.33 17.66 -21.62
C ASN A 452 -29.71 18.30 -21.79
N PRO A 453 -29.94 19.03 -22.90
CA PRO A 453 -31.16 19.81 -23.05
C PRO A 453 -32.42 18.92 -23.20
N TYR A 454 -33.56 19.49 -22.86
CA TYR A 454 -34.90 18.93 -22.99
C TYR A 454 -35.64 19.53 -24.18
N ARG A 455 -36.34 18.71 -24.96
CA ARG A 455 -37.25 19.13 -26.03
C ARG A 455 -38.69 18.97 -25.61
N ASP A 456 -39.41 20.08 -25.51
CA ASP A 456 -40.84 20.04 -25.16
C ASP A 456 -41.74 19.54 -26.30
N SER A 457 -43.02 19.39 -26.00
CA SER A 457 -44.03 18.91 -26.94
C SER A 457 -44.27 19.83 -28.14
N ARG A 458 -43.91 21.12 -28.02
CA ARG A 458 -43.96 22.09 -29.14
C ARG A 458 -42.67 22.09 -29.97
N GLY A 459 -41.68 21.28 -29.57
CA GLY A 459 -40.39 21.16 -30.23
C GLY A 459 -39.35 22.20 -29.79
N THR A 460 -39.63 22.98 -28.75
CA THR A 460 -38.69 23.96 -28.21
C THR A 460 -37.66 23.28 -27.32
N TRP A 461 -36.39 23.67 -27.47
CA TRP A 461 -35.29 23.17 -26.65
C TRP A 461 -35.01 24.07 -25.44
N TRP A 462 -34.90 23.44 -24.28
CA TRP A 462 -34.62 24.05 -22.99
C TRP A 462 -33.34 23.46 -22.37
N PRO A 463 -32.50 24.28 -21.71
CA PRO A 463 -32.51 25.73 -21.77
C PRO A 463 -31.98 26.26 -23.13
N SER A 464 -32.27 27.52 -23.46
CA SER A 464 -31.85 28.12 -24.75
C SER A 464 -30.33 28.14 -24.93
N ASN A 465 -29.55 28.24 -23.84
CA ASN A 465 -28.09 28.15 -23.85
C ASN A 465 -27.56 26.71 -24.00
N GLY A 466 -28.44 25.70 -24.07
CA GLY A 466 -28.10 24.29 -24.31
C GLY A 466 -28.11 23.87 -25.79
N LYS A 467 -28.47 24.77 -26.72
CA LYS A 467 -28.66 24.45 -28.15
C LYS A 467 -27.46 23.75 -28.81
N SER A 468 -26.23 24.12 -28.44
CA SER A 468 -25.03 23.47 -29.00
C SER A 468 -24.88 22.00 -28.61
N TYR A 469 -25.63 21.50 -27.62
CA TYR A 469 -25.58 20.13 -27.12
C TYR A 469 -26.73 19.24 -27.62
N ILE A 470 -27.55 19.74 -28.55
CA ILE A 470 -28.65 18.99 -29.18
C ILE A 470 -28.09 17.85 -30.03
N ASP A 471 -27.10 18.15 -30.88
CA ASP A 471 -26.34 17.11 -31.56
C ASP A 471 -25.54 16.31 -30.53
N ARG A 472 -25.72 14.98 -30.58
CA ARG A 472 -25.16 14.03 -29.63
C ARG A 472 -23.90 13.35 -30.17
N THR A 473 -23.47 13.65 -31.39
CA THR A 473 -22.33 13.00 -32.04
C THR A 473 -21.22 14.00 -32.38
N PRO A 474 -20.01 13.84 -31.82
CA PRO A 474 -19.66 12.96 -30.70
C PRO A 474 -20.22 13.48 -29.37
N LEU A 475 -20.39 12.59 -28.38
CA LEU A 475 -20.71 13.01 -27.02
C LEU A 475 -19.54 13.81 -26.44
N ARG A 476 -19.83 15.02 -25.97
CA ARG A 476 -18.87 15.96 -25.36
C ARG A 476 -18.89 15.85 -23.83
N PHE A 477 -17.87 16.41 -23.18
CA PHE A 477 -17.72 16.42 -21.73
C PHE A 477 -18.97 16.95 -20.99
N GLY A 478 -19.58 16.10 -20.16
CA GLY A 478 -20.81 16.38 -19.39
C GLY A 478 -22.12 15.98 -20.08
N MET A 479 -22.05 15.44 -21.30
CA MET A 479 -23.21 14.86 -21.98
C MET A 479 -23.50 13.45 -21.47
N LEU A 480 -24.76 13.17 -21.17
CA LEU A 480 -25.28 11.85 -20.84
C LEU A 480 -25.51 11.02 -22.11
N GLY A 481 -24.98 9.81 -22.13
CA GLY A 481 -25.26 8.81 -23.15
C GLY A 481 -25.60 7.47 -22.52
N THR A 482 -26.01 6.50 -23.33
CA THR A 482 -26.20 5.11 -22.89
C THR A 482 -24.91 4.48 -22.31
N GLY A 483 -23.75 4.99 -22.74
CA GLY A 483 -22.43 4.60 -22.25
C GLY A 483 -22.01 5.23 -20.91
N SER A 484 -22.61 6.36 -20.52
CA SER A 484 -22.21 7.11 -19.33
C SER A 484 -22.48 6.32 -18.05
N ARG A 485 -21.53 6.31 -17.11
CA ARG A 485 -21.62 5.53 -15.86
C ARG A 485 -22.84 5.91 -15.02
N VAL A 486 -23.13 7.20 -14.91
CA VAL A 486 -24.33 7.71 -14.22
C VAL A 486 -25.61 7.18 -14.86
N THR A 487 -25.72 7.24 -16.19
CA THR A 487 -26.87 6.70 -16.94
C THR A 487 -27.03 5.20 -16.73
N LYS A 488 -25.93 4.44 -16.82
CA LYS A 488 -25.96 2.99 -16.60
C LYS A 488 -26.42 2.64 -15.19
N GLN A 489 -25.86 3.30 -14.18
CA GLN A 489 -26.19 3.04 -12.78
C GLN A 489 -27.64 3.39 -12.45
N LEU A 490 -28.12 4.58 -12.84
CA LEU A 490 -29.52 4.96 -12.64
C LEU A 490 -30.48 3.99 -13.34
N ARG A 491 -30.16 3.57 -14.58
CA ARG A 491 -30.99 2.60 -15.30
C ARG A 491 -31.00 1.22 -14.64
N SER A 492 -29.86 0.74 -14.13
CA SER A 492 -29.83 -0.52 -13.36
C SER A 492 -30.62 -0.43 -12.06
N ASP A 493 -30.70 0.76 -11.48
CA ASP A 493 -31.48 1.05 -10.27
C ASP A 493 -32.99 1.24 -10.56
N GLY A 494 -33.44 1.08 -11.81
CA GLY A 494 -34.87 1.15 -12.16
C GLY A 494 -35.36 2.52 -12.65
N PHE A 495 -34.45 3.47 -12.90
CA PHE A 495 -34.81 4.73 -13.55
C PHE A 495 -34.94 4.56 -15.06
N PHE A 496 -35.96 5.19 -15.64
CA PHE A 496 -36.01 5.44 -17.07
C PHE A 496 -35.25 6.71 -17.41
N TRP A 497 -34.48 6.68 -18.51
CA TRP A 497 -33.76 7.86 -19.00
C TRP A 497 -34.56 8.56 -20.10
N GLY A 498 -34.96 9.81 -19.86
CA GLY A 498 -35.75 10.64 -20.78
C GLY A 498 -35.08 10.89 -22.14
N GLY A 499 -33.75 10.71 -22.23
CA GLY A 499 -33.02 10.76 -23.49
C GLY A 499 -33.47 9.68 -24.48
N LEU A 500 -34.20 8.66 -24.02
CA LEU A 500 -34.77 7.60 -24.85
C LEU A 500 -36.18 7.91 -25.41
N TRP A 501 -36.86 8.98 -24.97
CA TRP A 501 -38.16 9.38 -25.52
C TRP A 501 -38.10 9.84 -26.98
N ASN A 502 -39.08 9.43 -27.79
CA ASN A 502 -39.26 9.89 -29.16
C ASN A 502 -40.76 9.99 -29.53
N PRO A 503 -41.29 11.18 -29.88
CA PRO A 503 -40.66 12.51 -29.78
C PRO A 503 -40.45 12.94 -28.31
N GLY A 504 -39.85 14.11 -28.08
CA GLY A 504 -39.74 14.71 -26.74
C GLY A 504 -38.51 14.29 -25.95
N ARG A 505 -37.34 14.19 -26.60
CA ARG A 505 -36.05 13.87 -25.95
C ARG A 505 -35.81 14.77 -24.74
N ASP A 506 -35.59 14.15 -23.58
CA ASP A 506 -35.19 14.85 -22.36
C ASP A 506 -33.86 14.31 -21.85
N TYR A 507 -32.74 14.85 -22.35
CA TYR A 507 -31.44 14.26 -22.08
C TYR A 507 -31.00 14.37 -20.62
N GLN A 508 -31.46 15.38 -19.90
CA GLN A 508 -31.11 15.61 -18.49
C GLN A 508 -31.83 14.66 -17.55
N HIS A 509 -33.00 14.18 -17.96
CA HIS A 509 -34.01 13.65 -17.06
C HIS A 509 -33.92 12.15 -16.83
N PHE A 510 -34.02 11.76 -15.56
CA PHE A 510 -34.27 10.40 -15.13
C PHE A 510 -35.44 10.37 -14.18
N GLU A 511 -36.35 9.42 -14.36
CA GLU A 511 -37.48 9.19 -13.46
C GLU A 511 -37.57 7.73 -13.04
N TYR A 512 -37.84 7.51 -11.75
CA TYR A 512 -38.06 6.18 -11.22
C TYR A 512 -39.41 5.63 -11.69
N ARG A 513 -39.43 4.43 -12.28
CA ARG A 513 -40.63 3.81 -12.86
C ARG A 513 -41.02 2.47 -12.22
N ARG A 514 -40.46 2.14 -11.06
CA ARG A 514 -40.78 0.90 -10.35
C ARG A 514 -41.68 1.11 -9.14
#